data_AF-A0A838QZY0-F1
#
_entry.id   AF-A0A838QZY0-F1
#
_cell.length_a   1.000
_cell.length_b   1.000
_cell.length_c   1.000
_cell.angle_alpha   90.00
_cell.angle_beta   90.00
_cell.angle_gamma   90.00
#
_symmetry.space_group_name_H-M   'P 1'
#
loop_
_entity.id
_entity.type
_entity.pdbx_description
1 polymer ?
#
loop_
_entity_poly.entity_id
_entity_poly.type
_entity_poly.pdbx_seq_one_letter_code
_entity_poly.pdbx_strand_id
1 'polypeptide(L)'
;MMCDKETFAPITSLWRHSMLGFAEAVYSDDSVRIKLEGKDQPVVIKFTPPVFDNEQAMQLFRRLPLKVGYKTTVNVVSSLGSGEVKLGVEVPEMETIETSAGKFECYK
;
A
#
# COMPACT_ATOMS: atom_id res chain seq x y z
N MET A 1 7.89 -8.77 -3.31
CA MET A 1 7.64 -8.29 -1.94
C MET A 1 7.44 -9.50 -1.02
N MET A 2 8.00 -9.43 0.18
CA MET A 2 7.80 -10.40 1.26
C MET A 2 7.10 -9.70 2.43
N CYS A 3 6.21 -10.40 3.11
CA CYS A 3 5.56 -9.95 4.32
C CYS A 3 5.55 -11.06 5.37
N ASP A 4 5.41 -10.67 6.63
CA ASP A 4 5.20 -11.60 7.73
C ASP A 4 3.86 -12.32 7.58
N LYS A 5 3.86 -13.63 7.79
CA LYS A 5 2.69 -14.49 7.52
C LYS A 5 1.53 -14.23 8.50
N GLU A 6 1.84 -13.87 9.73
CA GLU A 6 0.84 -13.79 10.81
C GLU A 6 0.31 -12.36 10.95
N THR A 7 1.19 -11.37 10.87
CA THR A 7 0.87 -9.94 11.07
C THR A 7 0.62 -9.21 9.76
N PHE A 8 1.05 -9.77 8.63
CA PHE A 8 1.06 -9.09 7.34
C PHE A 8 1.91 -7.81 7.37
N ALA A 9 2.91 -7.70 8.25
CA ALA A 9 3.87 -6.60 8.20
C ALA A 9 4.82 -6.75 6.99
N PRO A 10 5.20 -5.67 6.28
CA PRO A 10 6.15 -5.75 5.18
C PRO A 10 7.55 -6.12 5.69
N ILE A 11 8.28 -6.94 4.93
CA ILE A 11 9.69 -7.32 5.22
C ILE A 11 10.61 -6.73 4.15
N THR A 12 10.30 -6.99 2.88
CA THR A 12 11.02 -6.41 1.73
C THR A 12 10.08 -6.08 0.60
N SER A 13 10.40 -5.02 -0.16
CA SER A 13 9.70 -4.69 -1.39
C SER A 13 10.68 -4.39 -2.52
N LEU A 14 10.23 -4.66 -3.74
CA LEU A 14 10.94 -4.42 -4.98
C LEU A 14 9.92 -3.81 -5.92
N TRP A 15 10.15 -2.57 -6.34
CA TRP A 15 9.24 -1.88 -7.24
C TRP A 15 9.97 -1.37 -8.46
N ARG A 16 9.40 -1.66 -9.63
CA ARG A 16 9.96 -1.28 -10.92
C ARG A 16 8.88 -0.65 -11.76
N HIS A 17 9.11 0.58 -12.19
CA HIS A 17 8.20 1.32 -13.02
C HIS A 17 8.97 1.92 -14.20
N SER A 18 8.46 1.75 -15.42
CA SER A 18 9.15 2.15 -16.64
C SER A 18 9.53 3.64 -16.68
N MET A 19 8.74 4.51 -16.05
CA MET A 19 9.02 5.96 -15.99
C MET A 19 9.63 6.45 -14.68
N LEU A 20 9.39 5.76 -13.56
CA LEU A 20 9.80 6.25 -12.22
C LEU A 20 11.07 5.54 -11.73
N GLY A 21 11.58 4.58 -12.50
CA GLY A 21 12.76 3.80 -12.18
C GLY A 21 12.45 2.66 -11.21
N PHE A 22 13.39 2.41 -10.32
CA PHE A 22 13.41 1.24 -9.48
C PHE A 22 13.68 1.59 -8.01
N ALA A 23 13.03 0.86 -7.10
CA ALA A 23 13.21 0.98 -5.67
C ALA A 23 13.32 -0.40 -5.00
N GLU A 24 14.27 -0.53 -4.10
CA GLU A 24 14.37 -1.62 -3.13
C GLU A 24 14.06 -1.07 -1.73
N ALA A 25 13.18 -1.73 -1.00
CA ALA A 25 12.85 -1.37 0.37
C ALA A 25 13.08 -2.55 1.31
N VAL A 26 13.75 -2.28 2.44
CA VAL A 26 13.94 -3.24 3.54
C VAL A 26 13.32 -2.65 4.78
N TYR A 27 12.35 -3.36 5.34
CA TYR A 27 11.58 -2.93 6.50
C TYR A 27 12.17 -3.49 7.79
N SER A 28 12.04 -2.69 8.84
CA SER A 28 12.30 -3.03 10.23
C SER A 28 11.06 -2.63 11.04
N ASP A 29 11.06 -2.88 12.34
CA ASP A 29 9.88 -2.69 13.19
C ASP A 29 9.32 -1.26 13.18
N ASP A 30 10.17 -0.23 13.02
CA ASP A 30 9.79 1.19 13.12
C ASP A 30 10.24 2.03 11.91
N SER A 31 10.80 1.37 10.90
CA SER A 31 11.48 2.08 9.82
C SER A 31 11.65 1.26 8.56
N VAL A 32 11.90 1.96 7.47
CA VAL A 32 12.20 1.37 6.17
C VAL A 32 13.40 2.08 5.56
N ARG A 33 14.33 1.30 5.03
CA ARG A 33 15.46 1.76 4.24
C ARG A 33 15.14 1.53 2.77
N ILE A 34 15.09 2.60 1.99
CA ILE A 34 14.73 2.62 0.58
C ILE A 34 15.96 2.99 -0.24
N LYS A 35 16.36 2.12 -1.16
CA LYS A 35 17.39 2.40 -2.16
C LYS A 35 16.70 2.69 -3.49
N LEU A 36 16.82 3.92 -3.95
CA LEU A 36 16.34 4.34 -5.27
C LEU A 36 17.44 4.19 -6.32
N GLU A 37 17.05 3.80 -7.53
CA GLU A 37 17.93 3.83 -8.69
C GLU A 37 18.47 5.25 -8.95
N GLY A 38 19.76 5.36 -9.24
CA GLY A 38 20.42 6.65 -9.48
C GLY A 38 20.63 7.53 -8.24
N LYS A 39 20.39 7.01 -7.03
CA LYS A 39 20.73 7.68 -5.77
C LYS A 39 21.80 6.90 -5.01
N ASP A 40 22.86 7.60 -4.63
CA ASP A 40 24.00 6.99 -3.92
C ASP A 40 23.64 6.61 -2.47
N GLN A 41 22.78 7.42 -1.83
CA GLN A 41 22.38 7.23 -0.45
C GLN A 41 20.92 6.76 -0.36
N PRO A 42 20.64 5.73 0.43
CA PRO A 42 19.28 5.29 0.69
C PRO A 42 18.55 6.28 1.60
N VAL A 43 17.24 6.39 1.40
CA VAL A 43 16.33 7.14 2.26
C VAL A 43 15.90 6.24 3.40
N VAL A 44 15.88 6.76 4.62
CA VAL A 44 15.32 6.07 5.78
C VAL A 44 14.09 6.82 6.24
N ILE A 45 12.96 6.13 6.30
CA ILE A 45 11.70 6.67 6.80
C ILE A 45 11.41 6.01 8.14
N LYS A 46 11.10 6.82 9.15
CA LYS A 46 10.58 6.36 10.44
C LYS A 46 9.06 6.37 10.40
N PHE A 47 8.43 5.36 10.99
CA PHE A 47 6.98 5.25 11.06
C PHE A 47 6.53 4.60 12.37
N THR A 48 5.25 4.72 12.69
CA THR A 48 4.61 3.98 13.77
C THR A 48 3.79 2.83 13.18
N PRO A 49 4.04 1.57 13.54
CA PRO A 49 3.24 0.44 13.07
C PRO A 49 1.74 0.56 13.46
N PRO A 50 0.83 -0.02 12.67
CA PRO A 50 1.10 -0.75 11.44
C PRO A 50 1.33 0.18 10.23
N VAL A 51 2.23 -0.24 9.34
CA VAL A 51 2.40 0.34 8.00
C VAL A 51 2.46 -0.80 6.99
N PHE A 52 2.06 -0.52 5.76
CA PHE A 52 2.09 -1.49 4.66
C PHE A 52 2.94 -0.96 3.52
N ASP A 53 3.60 -1.85 2.77
CA ASP A 53 4.20 -1.44 1.50
C ASP A 53 3.12 -1.16 0.45
N ASN A 54 3.40 -0.30 -0.51
CA ASN A 54 2.46 0.05 -1.58
C ASN A 54 1.95 -1.16 -2.37
N GLU A 55 2.82 -2.11 -2.72
CA GLU A 55 2.41 -3.33 -3.44
C GLU A 55 1.51 -4.22 -2.56
N GLN A 56 1.63 -4.07 -1.23
CA GLN A 56 0.93 -4.88 -0.24
C GLN A 56 -0.45 -4.31 0.06
N ALA A 57 -0.58 -2.98 0.03
CA ALA A 57 -1.83 -2.27 0.27
C ALA A 57 -2.96 -2.80 -0.63
N MET A 58 -2.66 -3.16 -1.89
CA MET A 58 -3.65 -3.73 -2.80
C MET A 58 -4.25 -5.06 -2.30
N GLN A 59 -3.46 -5.89 -1.62
CA GLN A 59 -3.94 -7.14 -1.03
C GLN A 59 -4.66 -6.90 0.29
N LEU A 60 -4.21 -5.90 1.07
CA LEU A 60 -4.90 -5.45 2.28
C LEU A 60 -6.31 -4.97 1.98
N PHE A 61 -6.50 -4.13 0.94
CA PHE A 61 -7.80 -3.56 0.59
C PHE A 61 -8.87 -4.62 0.32
N ARG A 62 -8.48 -5.76 -0.28
CA ARG A 62 -9.38 -6.91 -0.52
C ARG A 62 -9.86 -7.60 0.76
N ARG A 63 -9.18 -7.39 1.89
CA ARG A 63 -9.49 -8.00 3.18
C ARG A 63 -10.15 -7.04 4.16
N LEU A 64 -10.36 -5.78 3.76
CA LEU A 64 -11.08 -4.84 4.60
C LEU A 64 -12.54 -5.29 4.75
N PRO A 65 -13.15 -5.12 5.94
CA PRO A 65 -14.53 -5.48 6.19
C PRO A 65 -15.47 -4.42 5.60
N LEU A 66 -15.41 -4.23 4.27
CA LEU A 66 -16.16 -3.23 3.54
C LEU A 66 -17.66 -3.42 3.76
N LYS A 67 -18.33 -2.32 4.09
CA LYS A 67 -19.79 -2.20 4.22
C LYS A 67 -20.13 -0.72 4.20
N VAL A 68 -21.36 -0.36 3.84
CA VAL A 68 -21.85 1.02 3.92
C VAL A 68 -21.58 1.60 5.32
N GLY A 69 -20.97 2.78 5.37
CA GLY A 69 -20.53 3.47 6.58
C GLY A 69 -19.16 3.03 7.11
N TYR A 70 -18.46 2.10 6.46
CA TYR A 70 -17.09 1.73 6.81
C TYR A 70 -16.14 2.91 6.56
N LYS A 71 -15.26 3.20 7.51
CA LYS A 71 -14.24 4.25 7.43
C LYS A 71 -12.98 3.83 8.16
N THR A 72 -11.83 3.99 7.52
CA THR A 72 -10.52 3.73 8.12
C THR A 72 -9.43 4.58 7.48
N THR A 73 -8.26 4.59 8.11
CA THR A 73 -7.03 5.15 7.54
C THR A 73 -5.97 4.06 7.49
N VAL A 74 -5.36 3.86 6.33
CA VAL A 74 -4.27 2.90 6.10
C VAL A 74 -2.99 3.68 5.85
N ASN A 75 -1.95 3.41 6.66
CA ASN A 75 -0.62 3.98 6.44
C ASN A 75 0.14 3.10 5.44
N VAL A 76 0.63 3.71 4.36
CA VAL A 76 1.34 3.02 3.28
C VAL A 76 2.68 3.71 3.04
N VAL A 77 3.76 2.94 2.96
CA VAL A 77 5.04 3.44 2.43
C VAL A 77 5.04 3.29 0.91
N SER A 78 5.24 4.42 0.22
CA SER A 78 5.55 4.43 -1.21
C SER A 78 7.05 4.33 -1.41
N SER A 79 7.53 3.14 -1.79
CA SER A 79 8.96 2.88 -2.00
C SER A 79 9.56 3.73 -3.13
N LEU A 80 8.87 3.91 -4.27
CA LEU A 80 9.33 4.83 -5.34
C LEU A 80 9.17 6.30 -4.94
N GLY A 81 8.14 6.64 -4.17
CA GLY A 81 7.91 8.00 -3.68
C GLY A 81 8.83 8.39 -2.51
N SER A 82 9.53 7.43 -1.90
CA SER A 82 10.33 7.62 -0.69
C SER A 82 9.57 8.37 0.42
N GLY A 83 8.32 7.98 0.66
CA GLY A 83 7.46 8.64 1.66
C GLY A 83 6.40 7.73 2.25
N GLU A 84 5.90 8.09 3.43
CA GLU A 84 4.67 7.53 4.02
C GLU A 84 3.46 8.33 3.52
N VAL A 85 2.39 7.62 3.16
CA VAL A 85 1.11 8.17 2.71
C VAL A 85 0.01 7.59 3.57
N LYS A 86 -0.88 8.46 4.06
CA LYS A 86 -2.08 8.07 4.81
C LYS A 86 -3.26 8.02 3.84
N LEU A 87 -3.74 6.82 3.55
CA LEU A 87 -4.86 6.60 2.65
C LEU A 87 -6.15 6.48 3.47
N GLY A 88 -7.03 7.46 3.33
CA GLY A 88 -8.40 7.36 3.84
C GLY A 88 -9.22 6.43 2.95
N VAL A 89 -9.87 5.44 3.56
CA VAL A 89 -10.81 4.54 2.87
C VAL A 89 -12.17 4.74 3.52
N GLU A 90 -13.18 5.01 2.70
CA GLU A 90 -14.56 5.20 3.11
C GLU A 90 -15.48 4.49 2.12
N VAL A 91 -16.52 3.85 2.62
CA VAL A 91 -17.59 3.25 1.80
C VAL A 91 -18.89 3.99 2.12
N PRO A 92 -19.20 5.08 1.41
CA PRO A 92 -20.36 5.90 1.74
C PRO A 92 -21.67 5.23 1.33
N GLU A 93 -21.68 4.46 0.25
CA GLU A 93 -22.88 3.86 -0.34
C GLU A 93 -22.52 2.67 -1.25
N MET A 94 -23.56 2.00 -1.75
CA MET A 94 -23.45 1.03 -2.85
C MET A 94 -23.62 1.74 -4.19
N GLU A 95 -22.97 1.26 -5.24
CA GLU A 95 -23.22 1.70 -6.61
C GLU A 95 -23.30 0.53 -7.59
N THR A 96 -24.12 0.68 -8.62
CA THR A 96 -24.17 -0.26 -9.75
C THR A 96 -23.15 0.17 -10.82
N ILE A 97 -22.10 -0.61 -11.03
CA ILE A 97 -21.14 -0.39 -12.11
C ILE A 97 -21.52 -1.24 -13.33
N GLU A 98 -21.74 -0.58 -14.47
CA GLU A 98 -22.01 -1.22 -15.76
C GLU A 98 -20.74 -1.27 -16.62
N THR A 99 -20.41 -2.47 -17.08
CA THR A 99 -19.26 -2.75 -17.96
C THR A 99 -19.70 -3.63 -19.13
N SER A 100 -18.81 -3.90 -20.09
CA SER A 100 -19.07 -4.86 -21.17
C SER A 100 -19.36 -6.29 -20.67
N ALA A 101 -18.96 -6.61 -19.43
CA ALA A 101 -19.22 -7.90 -18.79
C ALA A 101 -20.57 -7.95 -18.05
N GLY A 102 -21.31 -6.84 -17.94
CA GLY A 102 -22.60 -6.75 -17.26
C GLY A 102 -22.66 -5.68 -16.17
N LYS A 103 -23.67 -5.77 -15.30
CA LYS A 103 -23.91 -4.86 -14.17
C LYS A 103 -23.52 -5.53 -12.86
N PHE A 104 -22.79 -4.80 -12.01
CA PHE A 104 -22.27 -5.29 -10.73
C PHE A 104 -22.61 -4.33 -9.60
N GLU A 105 -23.09 -4.85 -8.47
CA GLU A 105 -23.25 -4.09 -7.24
C GLU A 105 -21.91 -3.99 -6.51
N CYS A 106 -21.40 -2.78 -6.34
CA CYS A 106 -20.08 -2.49 -5.81
C CYS A 106 -20.15 -1.53 -4.63
N TYR A 107 -19.12 -1.57 -3.79
CA TYR A 107 -18.84 -0.50 -2.83
C TYR A 107 -18.19 0.67 -3.58
N LYS A 108 -18.72 1.87 -3.36
CA LYS A 108 -18.13 3.13 -3.86
C LYS A 108 -16.97 3.58 -2.99
#